data_AF-A0A1B7UYW7-F1
#
_entry.id   AF-A0A1B7UYW7-F1
#
_cell.length_a   1.000
_cell.length_b   1.000
_cell.length_c   1.000
_cell.angle_alpha   90.00
_cell.angle_beta   90.00
_cell.angle_gamma   90.00
#
_symmetry.space_group_name_H-M   'P 1'
#
loop_
_entity.id
_entity.type
_entity.pdbx_description
1 polymer ?
#
loop_
_entity_poly.entity_id
_entity_poly.type
_entity_poly.pdbx_seq_one_letter_code
_entity_poly.pdbx_strand_id
1 'polypeptide(L)'
;MKIPNSYRAVIEPSKLTEYLLNTEHKRGGTKAKLLLQFGYSPDNWQQLESDIRKFHLTVDVNLIKETAYGTRYEISANLFTPINRPLLVKTVWQIDTGKDFPRLITLFPD
;
A
#
# COMPACT_ATOMS: atom_id res chain seq x y z
N MET A 1 -16.05 -7.44 2.64
CA MET A 1 -16.39 -6.19 1.93
C MET A 1 -15.11 -5.50 1.44
N LYS A 2 -15.16 -4.82 0.30
CA LYS A 2 -14.02 -4.02 -0.22
C LYS A 2 -13.98 -2.62 0.40
N ILE A 3 -12.85 -1.93 0.27
CA ILE A 3 -12.74 -0.52 0.67
C ILE A 3 -13.68 0.36 -0.17
N PRO A 4 -14.47 1.26 0.44
CA PRO A 4 -15.34 2.16 -0.29
C PRO A 4 -14.57 3.02 -1.29
N ASN A 5 -15.16 3.25 -2.47
CA ASN A 5 -14.61 4.10 -3.53
C ASN A 5 -13.14 3.80 -3.89
N SER A 6 -12.75 2.53 -3.86
CA SER A 6 -11.37 2.08 -4.17
C SER A 6 -10.88 2.50 -5.57
N TYR A 7 -11.79 2.68 -6.53
CA TYR A 7 -11.48 3.18 -7.87
C TYR A 7 -10.94 4.63 -7.87
N ARG A 8 -11.19 5.40 -6.81
CA ARG A 8 -10.65 6.75 -6.57
C ARG A 8 -9.47 6.77 -5.61
N ALA A 9 -8.90 5.59 -5.29
CA ALA A 9 -7.82 5.50 -4.33
C ALA A 9 -6.59 6.31 -4.76
N VAL A 10 -6.06 7.09 -3.81
CA VAL A 10 -4.86 7.91 -3.99
C VAL A 10 -3.64 7.17 -3.44
N ILE A 11 -2.66 6.96 -4.31
CA ILE A 11 -1.32 6.50 -3.95
C ILE A 11 -0.37 7.62 -4.41
N GLU A 12 0.05 8.48 -3.48
CA GLU A 12 0.94 9.60 -3.81
C GLU A 12 2.29 9.05 -4.32
N PRO A 13 2.84 9.56 -5.43
CA PRO A 13 4.15 9.12 -5.94
C PRO A 13 5.25 9.24 -4.89
N SER A 14 5.27 10.33 -4.11
CA SER A 14 6.20 10.53 -2.99
C SER A 14 6.09 9.46 -1.91
N LYS A 15 4.90 8.88 -1.72
CA LYS A 15 4.71 7.75 -0.79
C LYS A 15 5.43 6.50 -1.25
N LEU A 16 5.58 6.32 -2.56
CA LEU A 16 6.30 5.21 -3.16
C LEU A 16 7.80 5.50 -3.20
N THR A 17 8.20 6.66 -3.75
CA THR A 17 9.60 6.99 -4.02
C THR A 17 10.38 7.46 -2.80
N GLU A 18 9.76 8.27 -1.92
CA GLU A 18 10.45 8.86 -0.76
C GLU A 18 10.28 8.03 0.52
N TYR A 19 9.31 7.11 0.55
CA TYR A 19 8.98 6.30 1.73
C TYR A 19 9.07 4.78 1.50
N LEU A 20 8.24 4.19 0.63
CA LEU A 20 8.16 2.72 0.51
C LEU A 20 9.37 2.10 -0.22
N LEU A 21 9.98 2.82 -1.15
CA LEU A 21 11.13 2.34 -1.94
C LEU A 21 12.44 3.05 -1.54
N ASN A 22 12.41 3.89 -0.50
CA ASN A 22 13.57 4.61 0.00
C ASN A 22 14.24 3.86 1.17
N THR A 23 15.42 3.28 0.91
CA THR A 23 16.20 2.55 1.93
C THR A 23 16.74 3.45 3.04
N GLU A 24 16.92 4.74 2.75
CA GLU A 24 17.46 5.74 3.69
C GLU A 24 16.36 6.34 4.58
N HIS A 25 15.08 6.08 4.29
CA HIS A 25 13.99 6.61 5.09
C HIS A 25 13.95 5.97 6.48
N LYS A 26 14.09 6.77 7.55
CA LYS A 26 14.19 6.29 8.95
C LYS A 26 13.13 5.26 9.38
N ARG A 27 11.89 5.40 8.89
CA ARG A 27 10.78 4.46 9.18
C ARG A 27 10.40 3.53 8.02
N GLY A 28 10.92 3.83 6.83
CA GLY A 28 10.53 3.22 5.56
C GLY A 28 11.57 2.21 5.07
N GLY A 29 12.83 2.38 5.48
CA GLY A 29 13.97 1.65 4.96
C GLY A 29 13.85 0.14 5.07
N THR A 30 13.32 -0.40 6.19
CA THR A 30 13.09 -1.85 6.31
C THR A 30 12.06 -2.36 5.30
N LYS A 31 11.03 -1.58 5.00
CA LYS A 31 10.01 -1.92 3.98
C LYS A 31 10.62 -1.83 2.58
N ALA A 32 11.41 -0.78 2.34
CA ALA A 32 12.13 -0.61 1.08
C ALA A 32 13.07 -1.78 0.80
N LYS A 33 13.91 -2.16 1.76
CA LYS A 33 14.82 -3.30 1.63
C LYS A 33 14.09 -4.59 1.24
N LEU A 34 12.94 -4.86 1.87
CA LEU A 34 12.11 -6.01 1.51
C LEU A 34 11.56 -5.89 0.09
N LEU A 35 10.93 -4.76 -0.26
CA LEU A 35 10.35 -4.56 -1.59
C LEU A 35 11.41 -4.68 -2.70
N LEU A 36 12.61 -4.14 -2.47
CA LEU A 36 13.76 -4.26 -3.38
C LEU A 36 14.22 -5.70 -3.56
N GLN A 37 14.22 -6.52 -2.49
CA GLN A 37 14.52 -7.96 -2.60
C GLN A 37 13.51 -8.72 -3.47
N PHE A 38 12.30 -8.19 -3.60
CA PHE A 38 11.25 -8.73 -4.47
C PHE A 38 11.19 -8.06 -5.85
N GLY A 39 12.20 -7.26 -6.21
CA GLY A 39 12.39 -6.69 -7.54
C GLY A 39 11.66 -5.37 -7.80
N TYR A 40 11.07 -4.74 -6.78
CA TYR A 40 10.59 -3.37 -6.91
C TYR A 40 11.77 -2.38 -6.86
N SER A 41 11.70 -1.27 -7.59
CA SER A 41 12.75 -0.25 -7.59
C SER A 41 12.17 1.17 -7.59
N PRO A 42 12.88 2.16 -7.01
CA PRO A 42 12.50 3.56 -7.12
C PRO A 42 12.36 4.05 -8.56
N ASP A 43 13.19 3.55 -9.49
CA ASP A 43 13.17 3.94 -10.90
C ASP A 43 11.92 3.42 -11.65
N ASN A 44 11.30 2.36 -11.12
CA ASN A 44 10.08 1.76 -11.67
C ASN A 44 8.99 1.65 -10.59
N TRP A 45 8.80 2.73 -9.83
CA TRP A 45 7.87 2.78 -8.70
C TRP A 45 6.41 2.52 -9.12
N GLN A 46 6.06 2.83 -10.37
CA GLN A 46 4.74 2.63 -10.95
C GLN A 46 4.34 1.14 -10.95
N GLN A 47 5.30 0.22 -11.01
CA GLN A 47 5.03 -1.20 -10.90
C GLN A 47 4.43 -1.55 -9.53
N LEU A 48 5.00 -1.01 -8.44
CA LEU A 48 4.45 -1.21 -7.10
C LEU A 48 3.06 -0.59 -6.97
N GLU A 49 2.85 0.60 -7.54
CA GLU A 49 1.53 1.23 -7.56
C GLU A 49 0.49 0.32 -8.24
N SER A 50 0.80 -0.15 -9.45
CA SER A 50 -0.06 -1.01 -10.24
C SER A 50 -0.41 -2.30 -9.49
N ASP A 51 0.59 -2.94 -8.86
CA ASP A 51 0.37 -4.19 -8.13
C ASP A 51 -0.49 -3.97 -6.88
N ILE A 52 -0.28 -2.90 -6.13
CA ILE A 52 -1.13 -2.54 -4.98
C ILE A 52 -2.58 -2.34 -5.45
N ARG A 53 -2.81 -1.59 -6.54
CA ARG A 53 -4.16 -1.38 -7.08
C ARG A 53 -4.80 -2.69 -7.53
N LYS A 54 -4.04 -3.52 -8.22
CA LYS A 54 -4.55 -4.78 -8.80
C LYS A 54 -4.88 -5.81 -7.73
N PHE A 55 -4.03 -5.95 -6.71
CA PHE A 55 -4.12 -7.08 -5.76
C PHE A 55 -4.67 -6.71 -4.38
N HIS A 56 -4.58 -5.45 -3.96
CA HIS A 56 -5.12 -5.03 -2.65
C HIS A 56 -6.46 -4.31 -2.76
N LEU A 57 -6.65 -3.40 -3.72
CA LEU A 57 -7.92 -2.65 -3.82
C LEU A 57 -9.11 -3.46 -4.37
N THR A 58 -8.84 -4.70 -4.79
CA THR A 58 -9.82 -5.61 -5.39
C THR A 58 -10.30 -6.70 -4.43
N VAL A 59 -9.72 -6.82 -3.25
CA VAL A 59 -10.06 -7.85 -2.25
C VAL A 59 -10.75 -7.25 -1.02
N ASP A 60 -11.23 -8.12 -0.14
CA ASP A 60 -11.92 -7.74 1.07
C ASP A 60 -10.97 -7.20 2.14
N VAL A 61 -11.46 -6.23 2.92
CA VAL A 61 -10.73 -5.68 4.07
C VAL A 61 -10.73 -6.67 5.23
N ASN A 62 -9.58 -6.78 5.89
CA ASN A 62 -9.40 -7.63 7.07
C ASN A 62 -9.78 -6.90 8.35
N LEU A 63 -9.53 -5.59 8.40
CA LEU A 63 -9.82 -4.75 9.56
C LEU A 63 -10.39 -3.41 9.12
N ILE A 64 -11.38 -2.93 9.86
CA ILE A 64 -11.93 -1.58 9.77
C ILE A 64 -11.84 -0.96 11.17
N LYS A 65 -11.28 0.25 11.27
CA LYS A 65 -11.12 0.95 12.53
C LYS A 65 -11.45 2.43 12.38
N GLU A 66 -12.40 2.91 13.16
CA GLU A 66 -12.66 4.34 13.30
C GLU A 66 -11.53 5.03 14.06
N THR A 67 -11.12 6.19 13.57
CA THR A 67 -10.09 7.03 14.19
C THR A 67 -10.56 8.48 14.23
N ALA A 68 -9.88 9.31 15.02
CA ALA A 68 -10.16 10.76 15.07
C ALA A 68 -10.00 11.47 13.71
N TYR A 69 -9.33 10.83 12.74
CA TYR A 69 -9.02 11.40 11.43
C TYR A 69 -9.85 10.79 10.29
N GLY A 70 -10.75 9.85 10.60
CA GLY A 70 -11.56 9.10 9.63
C GLY A 70 -11.41 7.58 9.79
N THR A 71 -11.94 6.83 8.82
CA THR A 71 -11.97 5.37 8.88
C THR A 71 -10.71 4.77 8.27
N ARG A 72 -10.02 3.92 9.04
CA ARG A 72 -8.84 3.16 8.62
C ARG A 72 -9.25 1.77 8.18
N TYR A 73 -8.65 1.31 7.08
CA TYR A 73 -8.86 -0.01 6.50
C TYR A 73 -7.51 -0.73 6.36
N GLU A 74 -7.49 -2.01 6.68
CA GLU A 74 -6.32 -2.86 6.48
C GLU A 74 -6.68 -4.02 5.57
N ILE A 75 -5.80 -4.29 4.60
CA ILE A 75 -5.95 -5.35 3.61
C ILE A 75 -4.66 -6.17 3.60
N SER A 76 -4.79 -7.45 3.88
CA SER A 76 -3.77 -8.49 3.80
C SER A 76 -3.97 -9.27 2.50
N ALA A 77 -3.00 -9.20 1.61
CA ALA A 77 -3.04 -9.89 0.32
C ALA A 77 -1.62 -10.13 -0.20
N ASN A 78 -1.50 -11.05 -1.16
CA ASN A 78 -0.26 -11.27 -1.88
C ASN A 78 -0.08 -10.20 -2.97
N LEU A 79 1.12 -9.62 -3.03
CA LEU A 79 1.63 -9.03 -4.26
C LEU A 79 2.23 -10.14 -5.13
N PHE A 80 1.86 -10.17 -6.42
CA PHE A 80 2.60 -10.95 -7.41
C PHE A 80 3.76 -10.10 -7.92
N THR A 81 4.91 -10.31 -7.31
CA THR A 81 6.05 -9.40 -7.42
C THR A 81 6.82 -9.53 -8.75
N PRO A 82 7.66 -8.55 -9.11
CA PRO A 82 8.47 -8.59 -10.34
C PRO A 82 9.35 -9.84 -10.50
N ILE A 83 9.78 -10.47 -9.39
CA ILE A 83 10.57 -11.71 -9.43
C ILE A 83 9.72 -13.00 -9.47
N ASN A 84 8.41 -12.88 -9.73
CA ASN A 84 7.45 -13.99 -9.75
C ASN A 84 7.37 -14.79 -8.44
N ARG A 85 7.66 -14.15 -7.30
CA ARG A 85 7.43 -14.74 -5.97
C ARG A 85 6.30 -13.99 -5.26
N PRO A 86 5.33 -14.69 -4.65
CA PRO A 86 4.30 -14.01 -3.88
C PRO A 86 4.93 -13.35 -2.64
N LEU A 87 4.50 -12.14 -2.34
CA LEU A 87 4.87 -11.41 -1.13
C LEU A 87 3.60 -11.04 -0.37
N LEU A 88 3.36 -11.69 0.77
CA LEU A 88 2.23 -11.40 1.64
C LEU A 88 2.48 -10.12 2.43
N VAL A 89 1.64 -9.10 2.23
CA VAL A 89 1.78 -7.79 2.88
C VAL A 89 0.43 -7.28 3.37
N LYS A 90 0.48 -6.42 4.38
CA LYS A 90 -0.63 -5.55 4.80
C LYS A 90 -0.48 -4.18 4.18
N THR A 91 -1.51 -3.72 3.48
CA THR A 91 -1.68 -2.31 3.12
C THR A 91 -2.67 -1.65 4.06
N VAL A 92 -2.33 -0.45 4.52
CA VAL A 92 -3.19 0.37 5.36
C VAL A 92 -3.67 1.57 4.55
N TRP A 93 -4.97 1.78 4.56
CA TRP A 93 -5.65 2.86 3.86
C TRP A 93 -6.46 3.68 4.85
N GLN A 94 -6.73 4.93 4.51
CA GLN A 94 -7.62 5.79 5.28
C GLN A 94 -8.54 6.57 4.36
N ILE A 95 -9.81 6.62 4.70
CA ILE A 95 -10.74 7.63 4.18
C ILE A 95 -10.81 8.71 5.26
N ASP A 96 -10.30 9.89 4.96
CA ASP A 96 -10.27 10.99 5.93
C ASP A 96 -11.69 11.54 6.18
N THR A 97 -11.93 12.10 7.36
CA THR A 97 -13.21 12.75 7.69
C THR A 97 -13.55 13.83 6.65
N GLY A 98 -14.76 13.74 6.07
CA GLY A 98 -15.21 14.66 5.02
C GLY A 98 -14.67 14.35 3.61
N LYS A 99 -13.90 13.27 3.44
CA LYS A 99 -13.54 12.70 2.15
C LYS A 99 -14.33 11.42 1.90
N ASP A 100 -14.40 11.02 0.64
CA ASP A 100 -15.07 9.80 0.20
C ASP A 100 -14.14 8.86 -0.56
N PHE A 101 -12.84 9.16 -0.64
CA PHE A 101 -11.86 8.34 -1.34
C PHE A 101 -10.73 7.91 -0.41
N PRO A 102 -10.19 6.69 -0.57
CA PRO A 102 -9.12 6.20 0.29
C PRO A 102 -7.76 6.71 -0.17
N ARG A 103 -6.85 6.93 0.78
CA ARG A 103 -5.43 7.17 0.50
C ARG A 103 -4.54 6.14 1.17
N LEU A 104 -3.44 5.77 0.51
CA LEU A 104 -2.48 4.81 1.05
C LEU A 104 -1.71 5.43 2.22
N ILE A 105 -1.79 4.80 3.39
CA ILE A 105 -1.07 5.21 4.60
C ILE A 105 0.29 4.52 4.69
N THR A 106 0.35 3.20 4.47
CA THR A 106 1.58 2.42 4.51
C THR A 106 1.37 1.03 3.92
N LEU A 107 2.47 0.34 3.68
CA LEU A 107 2.55 -1.09 3.36
C LEU A 107 3.63 -1.71 4.26
N PHE A 108 3.41 -2.92 4.76
CA PHE A 108 4.42 -3.69 5.50
C PHE A 108 4.17 -5.20 5.34
N PRO A 109 5.20 -6.05 5.50
CA PRO A 109 5.00 -7.51 5.54
C PRO A 109 3.96 -7.91 6.59
N ASP A 110 3.09 -8.86 6.25
CA ASP A 110 1.99 -9.30 7.13
C ASP A 110 2.47 -9.90 8.45
#